data_AF-A0A3B8N915-F1
#
_entry.id   AF-A0A3B8N915-F1
#
_cell.length_a   1.000
_cell.length_b   1.000
_cell.length_c   1.000
_cell.angle_alpha   90.00
_cell.angle_beta   90.00
_cell.angle_gamma   90.00
#
_symmetry.space_group_name_H-M   'P 1'
#
loop_
_entity.id
_entity.type
_entity.pdbx_description
1 polymer ?
#
loop_
_entity_poly.entity_id
_entity_poly.type
_entity_poly.pdbx_seq_one_letter_code
_entity_poly.pdbx_strand_id
1 'polypeptide(L)'
;VPSFENPHEIRDAKEMDESQASRKKKHDQELMRTGKFTALAIAIHNFPEGIATFFAALIDPALGISVGIAVAIHNIPEGIAVSVPIYHATGNRKMAFKYSFLSGLAEPAGGLIG
;
A
#
# COMPACT_ATOMS: atom_id res chain seq x y z
N VAL A 1 -27.92 36.97 -1.37
CA VAL A 1 -28.58 36.33 -0.21
C VAL A 1 -28.14 34.88 -0.18
N PRO A 2 -27.49 34.37 0.88
CA PRO A 2 -27.18 32.94 0.98
C PRO A 2 -28.50 32.19 1.21
N SER A 3 -28.77 31.16 0.43
CA SER A 3 -29.85 30.22 0.75
C SER A 3 -29.45 29.50 2.04
N PHE A 4 -30.12 29.81 3.14
CA PHE A 4 -30.08 28.95 4.32
C PHE A 4 -30.62 27.58 3.88
N GLU A 5 -29.75 26.57 3.77
CA GLU A 5 -30.20 25.18 3.65
C GLU A 5 -31.04 24.86 4.88
N ASN A 6 -32.34 24.62 4.67
CA ASN A 6 -33.26 24.28 5.75
C ASN A 6 -32.97 22.83 6.18
N PRO A 7 -32.47 22.58 7.41
CA PRO A 7 -32.12 21.23 7.85
C PRO A 7 -33.33 20.27 7.94
N HIS A 8 -34.55 20.79 7.79
CA HIS A 8 -35.81 20.04 7.79
C HIS A 8 -36.39 19.81 6.39
N GLU A 9 -35.70 20.22 5.32
CA GLU A 9 -36.09 19.85 3.97
C GLU A 9 -35.86 18.35 3.76
N ILE A 10 -36.92 17.62 3.43
CA ILE A 10 -36.87 16.18 3.15
C ILE A 10 -36.13 16.01 1.83
N ARG A 11 -34.82 15.78 1.92
CA ARG A 11 -33.99 15.47 0.75
C ARG A 11 -34.55 14.23 0.07
N ASP A 12 -34.69 14.30 -1.25
CA ASP A 12 -35.15 13.16 -2.05
C ASP A 12 -34.21 11.98 -1.80
N ALA A 13 -34.76 10.77 -1.66
CA ALA A 13 -33.97 9.54 -1.49
C ALA A 13 -32.92 9.38 -2.60
N LYS A 14 -33.20 9.90 -3.81
CA LYS A 14 -32.24 9.95 -4.93
C LYS A 14 -31.04 10.86 -4.65
N GLU A 15 -31.26 12.07 -4.13
CA GLU A 15 -30.17 12.99 -3.80
C GLU A 15 -29.30 12.46 -2.65
N MET A 16 -29.90 11.72 -1.73
CA MET A 16 -29.14 11.02 -0.69
C MET A 16 -28.26 9.92 -1.31
N ASP A 17 -28.79 9.07 -2.18
CA ASP A 17 -28.03 7.99 -2.85
C ASP A 17 -26.88 8.53 -3.71
N GLU A 18 -27.11 9.59 -4.49
CA GLU A 18 -26.05 10.26 -5.28
C GLU A 18 -24.94 10.85 -4.39
N SER A 19 -25.31 11.44 -3.25
CA SER A 19 -24.35 11.95 -2.27
C SER A 19 -23.54 10.83 -1.59
N GLN A 20 -24.12 9.64 -1.41
CA GLN A 20 -23.43 8.47 -0.87
C GLN A 20 -22.49 7.85 -1.92
N ALA A 21 -22.96 7.70 -3.17
CA ALA A 21 -22.17 7.18 -4.27
C ALA A 21 -20.93 8.05 -4.55
N SER A 22 -21.08 9.38 -4.53
CA SER A 22 -19.96 10.32 -4.69
C SER A 22 -18.96 10.24 -3.53
N ARG A 23 -19.42 10.15 -2.28
CA ARG A 23 -18.56 9.94 -1.11
C ARG A 23 -17.79 8.62 -1.19
N LYS A 24 -18.46 7.52 -1.55
CA LYS A 24 -17.82 6.22 -1.74
C LYS A 24 -16.74 6.28 -2.82
N LYS A 25 -17.05 6.87 -3.98
CA LYS A 25 -16.08 7.02 -5.07
C LYS A 25 -14.86 7.84 -4.66
N LYS A 26 -15.05 8.92 -3.89
CA LYS A 26 -13.95 9.72 -3.34
C LYS A 26 -13.10 8.90 -2.36
N HIS A 27 -13.74 8.15 -1.47
CA HIS A 27 -13.04 7.28 -0.52
C HIS A 27 -12.22 6.19 -1.22
N ASP A 28 -12.79 5.52 -2.23
CA ASP A 28 -12.09 4.50 -3.02
C ASP A 28 -10.87 5.11 -3.74
N GLN A 29 -10.98 6.35 -4.24
CA GLN A 29 -9.86 7.08 -4.84
C GLN A 29 -8.76 7.42 -3.83
N GLU A 30 -9.12 7.84 -2.63
CA GLU A 30 -8.18 8.13 -1.54
C GLU A 30 -7.43 6.85 -1.13
N LEU A 31 -8.14 5.73 -0.96
CA LEU A 31 -7.52 4.43 -0.65
C LEU A 31 -6.58 3.96 -1.76
N MET A 32 -6.98 4.08 -3.03
CA MET A 32 -6.11 3.77 -4.16
C MET A 32 -4.84 4.63 -4.16
N ARG A 33 -5.00 5.92 -3.87
CA ARG A 33 -3.87 6.85 -3.78
C ARG A 33 -2.93 6.45 -2.64
N THR A 34 -3.47 6.19 -1.45
CA THR A 34 -2.69 5.71 -0.29
C THR A 34 -1.91 4.46 -0.66
N GLY A 35 -2.57 3.42 -1.18
CA GLY A 35 -1.90 2.16 -1.52
C GLY A 35 -0.77 2.31 -2.55
N LYS A 36 -0.95 3.17 -3.57
CA LYS A 36 0.11 3.46 -4.56
C LYS A 36 1.30 4.19 -3.95
N PHE A 37 1.07 5.19 -3.11
CA PHE A 37 2.15 5.92 -2.43
C PHE A 37 2.87 5.03 -1.42
N THR A 38 2.14 4.19 -0.68
CA THR A 38 2.74 3.18 0.20
C THR A 38 3.59 2.20 -0.61
N ALA A 39 3.11 1.70 -1.76
CA ALA A 39 3.90 0.81 -2.61
C ALA A 39 5.22 1.46 -3.06
N LEU A 40 5.18 2.73 -3.47
CA LEU A 40 6.38 3.47 -3.86
C LEU A 40 7.33 3.67 -2.67
N ALA A 41 6.81 4.05 -1.51
CA ALA A 41 7.61 4.27 -0.31
C ALA A 41 8.32 2.98 0.14
N ILE A 42 7.61 1.85 0.13
CA ILE A 42 8.15 0.54 0.47
C ILE A 42 9.18 0.11 -0.59
N ALA A 43 8.92 0.29 -1.89
CA ALA A 43 9.93 0.01 -2.91
C ALA A 43 11.25 0.78 -2.67
N ILE A 44 11.17 2.04 -2.24
CA ILE A 44 12.36 2.84 -1.90
C ILE A 44 13.02 2.34 -0.60
N HIS A 45 12.24 1.89 0.39
CA HIS A 45 12.75 1.37 1.67
C HIS A 45 13.46 0.02 1.52
N ASN A 46 12.87 -0.90 0.75
CA ASN A 46 13.35 -2.27 0.62
C ASN A 46 14.62 -2.34 -0.24
N PHE A 47 14.91 -1.33 -1.07
CA PHE A 47 16.13 -1.31 -1.87
C PHE A 47 17.40 -1.27 -0.99
N PRO A 48 17.58 -0.30 -0.06
CA PRO A 48 18.65 -0.34 0.94
C PRO A 48 18.64 -1.59 1.83
N GLU A 49 17.48 -2.13 2.17
CA GLU A 49 17.36 -3.34 2.99
C GLU A 49 17.93 -4.57 2.27
N GLY A 50 17.68 -4.69 0.97
CA GLY A 50 18.29 -5.71 0.12
C GLY A 50 19.81 -5.61 0.08
N ILE A 51 20.35 -4.39 -0.07
CA ILE A 51 21.79 -4.13 0.02
C ILE A 51 22.32 -4.60 1.38
N ALA A 52 21.69 -4.17 2.49
CA ALA A 52 22.12 -4.52 3.83
C ALA A 52 22.12 -6.05 4.07
N THR A 53 21.10 -6.75 3.56
CA THR A 53 20.99 -8.20 3.64
C THR A 53 22.10 -8.90 2.87
N PHE A 54 22.44 -8.42 1.67
CA PHE A 54 23.56 -8.94 0.88
C PHE A 54 24.90 -8.73 1.59
N PHE A 55 25.19 -7.51 2.07
CA PHE A 55 26.40 -7.22 2.84
C PHE A 55 26.52 -8.07 4.10
N ALA A 56 25.40 -8.30 4.82
CA ALA A 56 25.38 -9.19 5.98
C ALA A 56 25.82 -10.62 5.61
N ALA A 57 25.35 -11.14 4.47
CA ALA A 57 25.73 -12.46 3.97
C ALA A 57 27.20 -12.54 3.51
N LEU A 58 27.76 -11.44 2.98
CA LEU A 58 29.19 -11.36 2.63
C LEU A 58 30.11 -11.36 3.86
N ILE A 59 29.68 -10.71 4.95
CA ILE A 59 30.43 -10.66 6.21
C ILE A 59 30.44 -12.04 6.88
N ASP A 60 29.26 -12.64 7.03
CA ASP A 60 29.09 -13.97 7.61
C ASP A 60 27.79 -14.60 7.08
N PRO A 61 27.85 -15.77 6.40
CA PRO A 61 26.65 -16.46 5.94
C PRO A 61 25.61 -16.73 7.04
N ALA A 62 26.02 -17.00 8.28
CA ALA A 62 25.09 -17.23 9.39
C ALA A 62 24.34 -15.95 9.79
N LEU A 63 25.03 -14.80 9.75
CA LEU A 63 24.43 -13.49 9.91
C LEU A 63 23.47 -13.19 8.76
N GLY A 64 23.88 -13.45 7.52
CA GLY A 64 23.02 -13.28 6.34
C GLY A 64 21.72 -14.07 6.40
N ILE A 65 21.77 -15.34 6.84
CA ILE A 65 20.56 -16.16 7.05
C ILE A 65 19.67 -15.55 8.13
N SER A 66 20.28 -15.12 9.24
CA SER A 66 19.54 -14.54 10.38
C SER A 66 18.85 -13.22 10.00
N VAL A 67 19.57 -12.34 9.28
CA VAL A 67 19.01 -11.09 8.73
C VAL A 67 17.94 -11.38 7.70
N GLY A 68 18.18 -12.29 6.74
CA GLY A 68 17.21 -12.65 5.72
C GLY A 68 15.89 -13.18 6.30
N ILE A 69 15.94 -13.98 7.38
CA ILE A 69 14.72 -14.42 8.09
C ILE A 69 14.01 -13.23 8.74
N ALA A 70 14.75 -12.32 9.38
CA ALA A 70 14.17 -11.14 10.01
C ALA A 70 13.49 -10.23 8.98
N VAL A 71 14.14 -9.98 7.84
CA VAL A 71 13.60 -9.20 6.71
C VAL A 71 12.37 -9.89 6.10
N ALA A 72 12.40 -11.21 5.90
CA ALA A 72 11.23 -11.94 5.40
C ALA A 72 9.99 -11.77 6.30
N ILE A 73 10.18 -11.71 7.62
CA ILE A 73 9.10 -11.43 8.57
C ILE A 73 8.66 -9.95 8.49
N HIS A 74 9.60 -9.02 8.35
CA HIS A 74 9.32 -7.58 8.21
C HIS A 74 8.47 -7.25 6.98
N ASN A 75 8.73 -7.93 5.87
CA ASN A 75 8.03 -7.77 4.60
C ASN A 75 6.53 -8.15 4.66
N ILE A 76 6.10 -8.96 5.64
CA ILE A 76 4.69 -9.36 5.77
C ILE A 76 3.81 -8.14 6.12
N PRO A 77 4.05 -7.39 7.22
CA PRO A 77 3.39 -6.13 7.50
C PRO A 77 3.43 -5.13 6.34
N GLU A 78 4.56 -5.00 5.67
CA GLU A 78 4.74 -4.08 4.54
C GLU A 78 3.84 -4.43 3.35
N GLY A 79 3.81 -5.70 2.97
CA GLY A 79 2.94 -6.17 1.91
C GLY A 79 1.46 -5.97 2.24
N ILE A 80 1.07 -6.14 3.51
CA ILE A 80 -0.29 -5.85 4.00
C ILE A 80 -0.59 -4.34 3.88
N ALA A 81 0.34 -3.48 4.28
CA ALA A 81 0.18 -2.02 4.21
C ALA A 81 -0.07 -1.52 2.77
N VAL A 82 0.52 -2.18 1.76
CA VAL A 82 0.25 -1.89 0.34
C VAL A 82 -1.05 -2.51 -0.14
N SER A 83 -1.27 -3.79 0.15
CA SER A 83 -2.35 -4.57 -0.47
C SER A 83 -3.75 -4.23 0.06
N VAL A 84 -3.90 -3.95 1.35
CA VAL A 84 -5.18 -3.63 2.00
C VAL A 84 -5.87 -2.40 1.38
N PRO A 85 -5.25 -1.21 1.31
CA PRO A 85 -5.90 -0.04 0.73
C PRO A 85 -6.23 -0.23 -0.76
N ILE A 86 -5.39 -0.94 -1.52
CA ILE A 86 -5.64 -1.22 -2.94
C ILE A 86 -6.81 -2.20 -3.10
N TYR A 87 -6.88 -3.23 -2.27
CA TYR A 87 -7.99 -4.18 -2.28
C TYR A 87 -9.31 -3.48 -1.93
N HIS A 88 -9.35 -2.67 -0.87
CA HIS A 88 -10.56 -1.96 -0.49
C HIS A 88 -10.99 -0.90 -1.52
N ALA A 89 -10.04 -0.29 -2.22
CA ALA A 89 -10.35 0.64 -3.32
C ALA A 89 -10.89 -0.04 -4.59
N THR A 90 -10.58 -1.32 -4.83
CA THR A 90 -10.79 -1.95 -6.15
C THR A 90 -11.56 -3.26 -6.14
N GLY A 91 -11.69 -3.91 -4.99
CA GLY A 91 -12.19 -5.28 -4.86
C GLY A 91 -11.30 -6.35 -5.50
N ASN A 92 -10.13 -5.99 -6.06
CA ASN A 92 -9.32 -6.90 -6.87
C ASN A 92 -8.06 -7.39 -6.14
N ARG A 93 -8.12 -8.62 -5.62
CA ARG A 93 -6.99 -9.27 -4.93
C ARG A 93 -5.74 -9.40 -5.78
N LYS A 94 -5.89 -9.67 -7.09
CA LYS A 94 -4.74 -9.80 -8.01
C LYS A 94 -4.03 -8.46 -8.20
N MET A 95 -4.78 -7.35 -8.25
CA MET A 95 -4.15 -6.03 -8.31
C MET A 95 -3.43 -5.70 -7.00
N ALA A 96 -4.08 -5.91 -5.86
CA ALA A 96 -3.46 -5.70 -4.54
C ALA A 96 -2.15 -6.50 -4.39
N PHE A 97 -2.17 -7.79 -4.78
CA PHE A 97 -0.97 -8.63 -4.82
C PHE A 97 0.09 -8.08 -5.77
N LYS A 98 -0.28 -7.69 -7.00
CA LYS A 98 0.68 -7.14 -7.98
C LYS A 98 1.42 -5.91 -7.45
N TYR A 99 0.71 -4.96 -6.82
CA TYR A 99 1.37 -3.77 -6.28
C TYR A 99 2.34 -4.11 -5.15
N SER A 100 1.92 -4.96 -4.21
CA SER A 100 2.79 -5.41 -3.11
C SER A 100 3.98 -6.23 -3.61
N PHE A 101 3.78 -7.12 -4.59
CA PHE A 101 4.85 -7.90 -5.19
C PHE A 101 5.85 -7.01 -5.92
N LEU A 102 5.37 -6.09 -6.76
CA LEU A 102 6.23 -5.18 -7.51
C LEU A 102 7.02 -4.23 -6.60
N SER A 103 6.46 -3.77 -5.48
CA SER A 103 7.22 -2.99 -4.52
C SER A 103 8.30 -3.83 -3.83
N GLY A 104 7.98 -5.07 -3.46
CA GLY A 104 8.93 -5.98 -2.82
C GLY A 104 10.10 -6.41 -3.72
N LEU A 105 9.96 -6.37 -5.05
CA LEU A 105 11.06 -6.65 -5.98
C LEU A 105 12.25 -5.67 -5.86
N ALA A 106 12.07 -4.54 -5.20
CA ALA A 106 13.16 -3.61 -4.93
C ALA A 106 14.23 -4.22 -4.01
N GLU A 107 13.86 -5.14 -3.11
CA GLU A 107 14.80 -5.82 -2.21
C GLU A 107 15.78 -6.74 -2.94
N PRO A 108 15.36 -7.75 -3.74
CA PRO A 108 16.30 -8.55 -4.50
C PRO A 108 17.07 -7.69 -5.51
N ALA A 109 16.50 -6.61 -6.05
CA ALA A 109 17.24 -5.68 -6.89
C ALA A 109 18.37 -4.97 -6.11
N GLY A 110 18.09 -4.51 -4.89
CA GLY A 110 19.08 -3.93 -3.99
C GLY A 110 20.19 -4.93 -3.65
N GLY A 111 19.82 -6.15 -3.28
CA GLY A 111 20.79 -7.20 -2.96
C GLY A 111 21.64 -7.68 -4.14
N LEU A 112 21.16 -7.55 -5.38
CA LEU A 112 21.93 -7.89 -6.59
C LEU A 112 22.88 -6.78 -7.04
N ILE A 113 22.57 -5.52 -6.76
CA ILE A 113 23.40 -4.35 -7.12
C ILE A 113 24.45 -4.07 -6.04
N GLY A 114 24.11 -4.34 -4.78
CA GLY A 114 24.96 -4.10 -3.61
C GLY A 114 26.21 -4.96 -3.55
#